data_AF-A0A2V9K3X4-F1
#
_entry.id   AF-A0A2V9K3X4-F1
#
_cell.length_a   1.000
_cell.length_b   1.000
_cell.length_c   1.000
_cell.angle_alpha   90.00
_cell.angle_beta   90.00
_cell.angle_gamma   90.00
#
_symmetry.space_group_name_H-M   'P 1'
#
loop_
_entity.id
_entity.type
_entity.pdbx_description
1 polymer ?
#
loop_
_entity_poly.entity_id
_entity_poly.type
_entity_poly.pdbx_seq_one_letter_code
_entity_poly.pdbx_strand_id
1 'polypeptide(L)'
;MVSTPAPGASLGSEDRAFLDDLRHRAFQYFVEQADPGTGLVRDRARTTGAAVSGASQHVASIAATGFGLTALSIGAEHGWISRQDARSRVLVTLRFFADRAPSEHGWFYHFMDMRTGARAWKSELSSIDTALLVAGVLTAGQYFSNDREIRSLSNAIYRRVDFQWMLNGDRYLLAMGWTP
;
A
#
# COMPACT_ATOMS: atom_id res chain seq x y z
N MET A 1 -7.05 24.48 29.48
CA MET A 1 -5.62 24.80 29.29
C MET A 1 -4.96 23.55 28.75
N VAL A 2 -4.59 23.52 27.47
CA VAL A 2 -3.83 22.39 26.89
C VAL A 2 -2.37 22.68 27.20
N SER A 3 -1.75 21.86 28.06
CA SER A 3 -0.33 22.03 28.36
C SER A 3 0.48 21.73 27.10
N THR A 4 1.39 22.64 26.77
CA THR A 4 2.39 22.41 25.73
C THR A 4 3.39 21.41 26.29
N PRO A 5 3.67 20.27 25.62
CA PRO A 5 4.65 19.32 26.11
C PRO A 5 6.04 19.97 26.08
N ALA A 6 6.78 19.87 27.18
CA ALA A 6 8.13 20.40 27.27
C ALA A 6 9.06 19.67 26.28
N PRO A 7 10.03 20.37 25.66
CA PRO A 7 11.01 19.73 24.79
C PRO A 7 11.80 18.68 25.59
N GLY A 8 11.77 17.41 25.14
CA GLY A 8 12.55 16.33 25.74
C GLY A 8 11.80 15.38 26.68
N ALA A 9 10.48 15.42 26.75
CA ALA A 9 9.72 14.39 27.46
C ALA A 9 9.94 13.00 26.83
N SER A 10 10.64 12.11 27.53
CA SER A 10 10.75 10.70 27.13
C SER A 10 9.43 10.00 27.37
N LEU A 11 8.92 9.26 26.37
CA LEU A 11 7.70 8.47 26.51
C LEU A 11 7.81 7.51 27.70
N GLY A 12 6.82 7.57 28.59
CA GLY A 12 6.69 6.66 29.73
C GLY A 12 6.42 5.22 29.27
N SER A 13 6.47 4.27 30.20
CA SER A 13 6.16 2.86 29.90
C SER A 13 4.71 2.69 29.41
N GLU A 14 3.76 3.41 30.00
CA GLU A 14 2.35 3.39 29.59
C GLU A 14 2.14 3.95 28.19
N ASP A 15 2.77 5.10 27.86
CA ASP A 15 2.72 5.67 26.50
C ASP A 15 3.28 4.70 25.46
N ARG A 16 4.39 4.01 25.79
CA ARG A 16 5.01 3.03 24.90
C ARG A 16 4.10 1.83 24.69
N ALA A 17 3.50 1.30 25.75
CA ALA A 17 2.55 0.19 25.66
C ALA A 17 1.31 0.56 24.84
N PHE A 18 0.77 1.76 25.05
CA PHE A 18 -0.34 2.28 24.26
C PHE A 18 0.02 2.44 22.78
N LEU A 19 1.19 3.01 22.48
CA LEU A 19 1.65 3.17 21.10
C LEU A 19 1.90 1.82 20.41
N ASP A 20 2.40 0.82 21.13
CA ASP A 20 2.59 -0.53 20.58
C ASP A 20 1.25 -1.20 20.25
N ASP A 21 0.28 -1.16 21.18
CA ASP A 21 -1.08 -1.68 20.94
C ASP A 21 -1.76 -0.95 19.77
N LEU A 22 -1.68 0.38 19.72
CA LEU A 22 -2.24 1.18 18.62
C LEU A 22 -1.63 0.79 17.27
N ARG A 23 -0.30 0.64 17.19
CA ARG A 23 0.40 0.26 15.95
C ARG A 23 0.06 -1.16 15.54
N HIS A 24 -0.02 -2.09 16.48
CA HIS A 24 -0.38 -3.48 16.19
C HIS A 24 -1.82 -3.58 15.65
N ARG A 25 -2.78 -2.86 16.25
CA ARG A 25 -4.16 -2.80 15.73
C ARG A 25 -4.24 -2.12 14.36
N ALA A 26 -3.45 -1.06 14.14
CA ALA A 26 -3.38 -0.43 12.81
C ALA A 26 -2.78 -1.39 11.77
N PHE A 27 -1.78 -2.20 12.15
CA PHE A 27 -1.21 -3.24 11.31
C PHE A 27 -2.24 -4.31 10.92
N GLN A 28 -3.11 -4.72 11.84
CA GLN A 28 -4.15 -5.74 11.59
C GLN A 28 -5.06 -5.37 10.41
N TYR A 29 -5.36 -4.09 10.21
CA TYR A 29 -6.12 -3.63 9.04
C TYR A 29 -5.50 -4.14 7.73
N PHE A 30 -4.18 -3.99 7.55
CA PHE A 30 -3.51 -4.38 6.31
C PHE A 30 -3.43 -5.90 6.12
N VAL A 31 -3.46 -6.68 7.20
CA VAL A 31 -3.44 -8.15 7.13
C VAL A 31 -4.83 -8.71 6.84
N GLU A 32 -5.85 -8.17 7.50
CA GLU A 32 -7.23 -8.63 7.46
C GLU A 32 -8.00 -8.12 6.24
N GLN A 33 -7.67 -6.92 5.77
CA GLN A 33 -8.39 -6.25 4.68
C GLN A 33 -7.68 -6.37 3.32
N ALA A 34 -6.63 -7.18 3.23
CA ALA A 34 -5.97 -7.53 1.98
C ALA A 34 -6.61 -8.77 1.34
N ASP A 35 -6.79 -8.75 0.02
CA ASP A 35 -7.16 -9.94 -0.74
C ASP A 35 -5.98 -10.93 -0.80
N PRO A 36 -6.15 -12.22 -0.51
CA PRO A 36 -5.06 -13.19 -0.52
C PRO A 36 -4.55 -13.57 -1.93
N GLY A 37 -5.31 -13.27 -2.99
CA GLY A 37 -4.97 -13.61 -4.38
C GLY A 37 -4.31 -12.47 -5.17
N THR A 38 -4.62 -11.22 -4.82
CA THR A 38 -4.01 -10.03 -5.45
C THR A 38 -3.10 -9.25 -4.50
N GLY A 39 -3.29 -9.40 -3.18
CA GLY A 39 -2.63 -8.59 -2.17
C GLY A 39 -3.13 -7.15 -2.11
N LEU A 40 -4.21 -6.80 -2.83
CA LEU A 40 -4.83 -5.49 -2.80
C LEU A 40 -5.54 -5.25 -1.47
N VAL A 41 -5.32 -4.08 -0.87
CA VAL A 41 -5.92 -3.67 0.40
C VAL A 41 -7.19 -2.87 0.15
N ARG A 42 -8.28 -3.22 0.84
CA ARG A 42 -9.55 -2.48 0.78
C ARG A 42 -9.35 -0.99 1.01
N ASP A 43 -10.14 -0.19 0.29
CA ASP A 43 -10.20 1.26 0.48
C ASP A 43 -10.69 1.63 1.89
N ARG A 44 -11.63 0.84 2.43
CA ARG A 44 -12.22 1.08 3.74
C ARG A 44 -12.66 -0.21 4.43
N ALA A 45 -12.77 -0.14 5.74
CA ALA A 45 -13.46 -1.10 6.58
C ALA A 45 -14.43 -0.39 7.53
N ARG A 46 -15.42 -1.12 8.05
CA ARG A 46 -16.31 -0.59 9.09
C ARG A 46 -15.64 -0.74 10.45
N THR A 47 -15.68 0.32 11.26
CA THR A 47 -15.16 0.30 12.65
C THR A 47 -15.90 -0.69 13.54
N THR A 48 -17.09 -1.13 13.15
CA THR A 48 -17.87 -2.18 13.84
C THR A 48 -17.39 -3.60 13.54
N GLY A 49 -16.45 -3.79 12.60
CA GLY A 49 -16.02 -5.10 12.11
C GLY A 49 -17.00 -5.75 11.12
N ALA A 50 -18.14 -5.14 10.84
CA ALA A 50 -19.09 -5.64 9.85
C ALA A 50 -18.51 -5.55 8.42
N ALA A 51 -18.87 -6.52 7.57
CA ALA A 51 -18.46 -6.51 6.17
C ALA A 51 -18.92 -5.22 5.46
N VAL A 52 -18.05 -4.70 4.58
CA VAL A 52 -18.41 -3.61 3.67
C VAL A 52 -19.41 -4.15 2.65
N SER A 53 -20.48 -3.38 2.40
CA SER A 53 -21.56 -3.76 1.49
C SER A 53 -21.80 -2.70 0.41
N GLY A 54 -22.54 -3.07 -0.64
CA GLY A 54 -22.89 -2.16 -1.73
C GLY A 54 -21.71 -1.86 -2.66
N ALA A 55 -21.69 -0.66 -3.24
CA ALA A 55 -20.73 -0.29 -4.29
C ALA A 55 -19.25 -0.32 -3.86
N SER A 56 -18.95 -0.34 -2.55
CA SER A 56 -17.59 -0.44 -2.01
C SER A 56 -17.20 -1.86 -1.60
N GLN A 57 -18.07 -2.86 -1.76
CA GLN A 57 -17.88 -4.21 -1.21
C GLN A 57 -16.56 -4.87 -1.65
N HIS A 58 -16.06 -4.59 -2.84
CA HIS A 58 -14.83 -5.17 -3.37
C HIS A 58 -13.80 -4.12 -3.79
N VAL A 59 -13.93 -2.88 -3.33
CA VAL A 59 -13.02 -1.82 -3.78
C VAL A 59 -11.76 -1.75 -2.91
N ALA A 60 -10.62 -1.84 -3.58
CA ALA A 60 -9.29 -1.62 -3.03
C ALA A 60 -8.69 -0.30 -3.51
N SER A 61 -7.83 0.28 -2.68
CA SER A 61 -7.00 1.45 -3.00
C SER A 61 -5.55 1.01 -3.18
N ILE A 62 -4.91 1.44 -4.27
CA ILE A 62 -3.49 1.13 -4.50
C ILE A 62 -2.58 1.86 -3.50
N ALA A 63 -2.96 3.05 -3.01
CA ALA A 63 -2.21 3.74 -1.95
C ALA A 63 -2.29 2.99 -0.62
N ALA A 64 -3.48 2.53 -0.23
CA ALA A 64 -3.63 1.65 0.94
C ALA A 64 -2.81 0.36 0.79
N THR A 65 -2.71 -0.17 -0.43
CA THR A 65 -1.88 -1.34 -0.72
C THR A 65 -0.39 -1.04 -0.57
N GLY A 66 0.08 0.14 -1.02
CA GLY A 66 1.43 0.63 -0.75
C GLY A 66 1.75 0.70 0.74
N PHE A 67 0.86 1.30 1.53
CA PHE A 67 1.00 1.32 2.98
C PHE A 67 1.00 -0.09 3.59
N GLY A 68 0.19 -1.01 3.03
CA GLY A 68 0.18 -2.42 3.42
C GLY A 68 1.52 -3.13 3.23
N LEU A 69 2.22 -2.87 2.12
CA LEU A 69 3.57 -3.42 1.88
C LEU A 69 4.59 -2.95 2.93
N THR A 70 4.52 -1.67 3.31
CA THR A 70 5.33 -1.12 4.41
C THR A 70 4.93 -1.74 5.75
N ALA A 71 3.63 -1.86 6.02
CA ALA A 71 3.10 -2.45 7.24
C ALA A 71 3.52 -3.92 7.41
N LEU A 72 3.55 -4.71 6.34
CA LEU A 72 4.07 -6.09 6.37
C LEU A 72 5.54 -6.15 6.76
N SER A 73 6.35 -5.19 6.31
CA SER A 73 7.77 -5.09 6.68
C SER A 73 7.92 -4.73 8.17
N ILE A 74 7.11 -3.78 8.67
CA ILE A 74 7.08 -3.41 10.09
C ILE A 74 6.61 -4.59 10.95
N GLY A 75 5.53 -5.25 10.58
CA GLY A 75 4.97 -6.37 11.33
C GLY A 75 5.93 -7.57 11.41
N ALA A 76 6.71 -7.81 10.35
CA ALA A 76 7.77 -8.82 10.38
C ALA A 76 8.90 -8.45 11.34
N GLU A 77 9.28 -7.17 11.41
CA GLU A 77 10.32 -6.66 12.31
C GLU A 77 9.89 -6.72 13.78
N HIS A 78 8.62 -6.38 14.04
CA HIS A 78 8.02 -6.43 15.38
C HIS A 78 7.59 -7.83 15.82
N GLY A 79 7.62 -8.82 14.92
CA GLY A 79 7.18 -10.19 15.20
C GLY A 79 5.65 -10.38 15.31
N TRP A 80 4.84 -9.41 14.85
CA TRP A 80 3.37 -9.52 14.78
C TRP A 80 2.91 -10.49 13.68
N ILE A 81 3.77 -10.71 12.68
CA ILE A 81 3.61 -11.73 11.66
C ILE A 81 4.98 -12.39 11.42
N SER A 82 5.00 -13.68 11.06
CA SER A 82 6.26 -14.31 10.72
C SER A 82 6.89 -13.66 9.49
N ARG A 83 8.22 -13.58 9.45
CA ARG A 83 8.94 -13.04 8.27
C ARG A 83 8.60 -13.80 6.99
N GLN A 84 8.32 -15.10 7.09
CA GLN A 84 7.94 -15.94 5.95
C GLN A 84 6.52 -15.66 5.44
N ASP A 85 5.56 -15.42 6.34
CA ASP A 85 4.20 -15.05 5.94
C ASP A 85 4.16 -13.65 5.35
N ALA A 86 4.89 -12.69 5.95
CA ALA A 86 5.04 -11.34 5.39
C ALA A 86 5.66 -11.38 3.98
N ARG A 87 6.74 -12.15 3.80
CA ARG A 87 7.36 -12.39 2.49
C ARG A 87 6.35 -12.93 1.47
N SER A 88 5.57 -13.93 1.86
CA SER A 88 4.60 -14.58 0.98
C SER A 88 3.52 -13.60 0.52
N ARG A 89 3.02 -12.77 1.44
CA ARG A 89 2.04 -11.71 1.13
C ARG A 89 2.63 -10.63 0.22
N VAL A 90 3.86 -10.18 0.48
CA VAL A 90 4.57 -9.23 -0.39
C VAL A 90 4.69 -9.78 -1.81
N LEU A 91 5.11 -11.04 -1.98
CA LEU A 91 5.24 -11.65 -3.30
C LEU A 91 3.91 -11.72 -4.06
N VAL A 92 2.80 -12.02 -3.37
CA VAL A 92 1.47 -12.00 -4.00
C VAL A 92 1.17 -10.61 -4.58
N THR A 93 1.34 -9.56 -3.77
CA THR A 93 1.11 -8.17 -4.20
C THR A 93 2.03 -7.77 -5.36
N LEU A 94 3.34 -8.04 -5.24
CA LEU A 94 4.31 -7.65 -6.26
C LEU A 94 4.09 -8.38 -7.59
N ARG A 95 3.80 -9.68 -7.57
CA ARG A 95 3.46 -10.44 -8.79
C ARG A 95 2.18 -9.91 -9.44
N PHE A 96 1.16 -9.58 -8.64
CA PHE A 96 -0.06 -8.97 -9.16
C PHE A 96 0.23 -7.65 -9.88
N PHE A 97 0.97 -6.73 -9.26
CA PHE A 97 1.29 -5.45 -9.90
C PHE A 97 2.23 -5.60 -11.10
N ALA A 98 3.18 -6.52 -11.06
CA ALA A 98 4.08 -6.77 -12.18
C ALA A 98 3.32 -7.30 -13.41
N ASP A 99 2.42 -8.27 -13.22
CA ASP A 99 1.95 -9.10 -14.34
C ASP A 99 0.47 -8.91 -14.71
N ARG A 100 -0.38 -8.49 -13.76
CA ARG A 100 -1.85 -8.56 -13.91
C ARG A 100 -2.58 -7.23 -13.72
N ALA A 101 -2.04 -6.32 -12.91
CA ALA A 101 -2.69 -5.05 -12.62
C ALA A 101 -2.80 -4.19 -13.90
N PRO A 102 -4.03 -3.76 -14.29
CA PRO A 102 -4.20 -2.86 -15.43
C PRO A 102 -3.42 -1.57 -15.21
N SER A 103 -2.63 -1.19 -16.21
CA SER A 103 -1.83 0.04 -16.19
C SER A 103 -1.66 0.59 -17.60
N GLU A 104 -1.37 1.88 -17.68
CA GLU A 104 -1.03 2.59 -18.92
C GLU A 104 0.27 3.34 -18.63
N HIS A 105 1.30 3.20 -19.48
CA HIS A 105 2.61 3.80 -19.24
C HIS A 105 3.18 3.56 -17.81
N GLY A 106 2.86 2.39 -17.23
CA GLY A 106 3.26 2.00 -15.88
C GLY A 106 2.46 2.62 -14.74
N TRP A 107 1.52 3.53 -15.02
CA TRP A 107 0.62 4.14 -14.04
C TRP A 107 -0.60 3.26 -13.76
N PHE A 108 -1.06 3.26 -12.51
CA PHE A 108 -2.15 2.39 -12.06
C PHE A 108 -3.41 3.18 -11.71
N TYR A 109 -4.56 2.52 -11.88
CA TYR A 109 -5.83 3.05 -11.44
C TYR A 109 -5.88 3.18 -9.92
N HIS A 110 -6.38 4.30 -9.42
CA HIS A 110 -6.53 4.56 -7.98
C HIS A 110 -7.31 3.43 -7.31
N PHE A 111 -8.48 3.11 -7.85
CA PHE A 111 -9.37 2.10 -7.31
C PHE A 111 -9.45 0.89 -8.25
N MET A 112 -9.27 -0.29 -7.66
CA MET A 112 -9.40 -1.57 -8.34
C MET A 112 -10.36 -2.48 -7.56
N ASP A 113 -11.06 -3.36 -8.26
CA ASP A 113 -11.71 -4.49 -7.63
C ASP A 113 -10.65 -5.40 -7.04
N MET A 114 -10.71 -5.64 -5.73
CA MET A 114 -9.66 -6.31 -4.97
C MET A 114 -9.45 -7.77 -5.38
N ARG A 115 -10.44 -8.41 -6.00
CA ARG A 115 -10.37 -9.83 -6.40
C ARG A 115 -9.87 -9.98 -7.83
N THR A 116 -10.35 -9.12 -8.71
CA THR A 116 -10.11 -9.23 -10.15
C THR A 116 -9.02 -8.30 -10.66
N GLY A 117 -8.74 -7.20 -9.95
CA GLY A 117 -7.86 -6.12 -10.39
C GLY A 117 -8.50 -5.16 -11.39
N ALA A 118 -9.77 -5.34 -11.76
CA ALA A 118 -10.43 -4.47 -12.72
C ALA A 118 -10.59 -3.04 -12.19
N ARG A 119 -10.50 -2.03 -13.07
CA ARG A 119 -10.74 -0.62 -12.74
C ARG A 119 -12.10 -0.45 -12.06
N ALA A 120 -12.11 0.11 -10.85
CA ALA A 120 -13.33 0.40 -10.09
C ALA A 120 -13.73 1.88 -10.21
N TRP A 121 -15.04 2.14 -10.11
CA TRP A 121 -15.66 3.47 -10.08
C TRP A 121 -15.26 4.45 -11.20
N LYS A 122 -14.82 3.94 -12.35
CA LYS A 122 -14.24 4.76 -13.42
C LYS A 122 -13.10 5.67 -12.91
N SER A 123 -12.36 5.22 -11.90
CA SER A 123 -11.23 5.97 -11.32
C SER A 123 -10.17 6.29 -12.36
N GLU A 124 -9.46 7.39 -12.16
CA GLU A 124 -8.28 7.78 -12.92
C GLU A 124 -7.10 6.83 -12.70
N LEU A 125 -6.16 6.82 -13.65
CA LEU A 125 -4.77 6.53 -13.31
C LEU A 125 -4.26 7.67 -12.45
N SER A 126 -3.94 7.38 -11.19
CA SER A 126 -3.60 8.41 -10.21
C SER A 126 -2.10 8.51 -10.03
N SER A 127 -1.58 9.74 -10.17
CA SER A 127 -0.16 9.98 -10.02
C SER A 127 0.29 9.86 -8.57
N ILE A 128 -0.50 10.40 -7.63
CA ILE A 128 -0.19 10.31 -6.20
C ILE A 128 -0.35 8.89 -5.65
N ASP A 129 -1.42 8.18 -6.00
CA ASP A 129 -1.67 6.84 -5.44
C ASP A 129 -0.67 5.81 -6.00
N THR A 130 -0.27 5.96 -7.27
CA THR A 130 0.84 5.18 -7.84
C THR A 130 2.16 5.47 -7.13
N ALA A 131 2.46 6.73 -6.82
CA ALA A 131 3.69 7.07 -6.10
C ALA A 131 3.70 6.47 -4.68
N LEU A 132 2.57 6.50 -3.96
CA LEU A 132 2.43 5.89 -2.63
C LEU A 132 2.54 4.35 -2.69
N LEU A 133 1.94 3.72 -3.70
CA LEU A 133 2.14 2.29 -3.98
C LEU A 133 3.62 1.97 -4.17
N VAL A 134 4.29 2.68 -5.06
CA VAL A 134 5.69 2.46 -5.43
C VAL A 134 6.62 2.67 -4.23
N ALA A 135 6.33 3.64 -3.36
CA ALA A 135 7.08 3.81 -2.12
C ALA A 135 7.03 2.52 -1.26
N GLY A 136 5.85 1.95 -1.06
CA GLY A 136 5.69 0.67 -0.36
C GLY A 136 6.38 -0.52 -1.05
N VAL A 137 6.29 -0.58 -2.38
CA VAL A 137 6.99 -1.57 -3.22
C VAL A 137 8.50 -1.52 -3.02
N LEU A 138 9.08 -0.32 -3.00
CA LEU A 138 10.50 -0.11 -2.78
C LEU A 138 10.90 -0.42 -1.33
N THR A 139 10.10 -0.01 -0.34
CA THR A 139 10.32 -0.36 1.06
C THR A 139 10.39 -1.87 1.26
N ALA A 140 9.41 -2.62 0.74
CA ALA A 140 9.43 -4.09 0.81
C ALA A 140 10.64 -4.66 0.04
N GLY A 141 10.97 -4.08 -1.11
CA GLY A 141 12.15 -4.44 -1.92
C GLY A 141 13.47 -4.34 -1.15
N GLN A 142 13.63 -3.31 -0.32
CA GLN A 142 14.81 -3.14 0.52
C GLN A 142 14.78 -4.03 1.77
N TYR A 143 13.63 -4.13 2.44
CA TYR A 143 13.47 -4.93 3.66
C TYR A 143 13.72 -6.43 3.41
N PHE A 144 13.26 -6.94 2.27
CA PHE A 144 13.49 -8.31 1.81
C PHE A 144 14.62 -8.39 0.77
N SER A 145 15.66 -7.55 0.86
CA SER A 145 16.74 -7.43 -0.16
C SER A 145 17.51 -8.72 -0.50
N ASN A 146 17.54 -9.70 0.41
CA ASN A 146 18.12 -11.02 0.17
C ASN A 146 17.23 -11.93 -0.70
N ASP A 147 15.95 -11.58 -0.85
CA ASP A 147 15.04 -12.24 -1.77
C ASP A 147 15.17 -11.63 -3.17
N ARG A 148 15.74 -12.42 -4.10
CA ARG A 148 16.01 -11.96 -5.46
C ARG A 148 14.73 -11.65 -6.24
N GLU A 149 13.65 -12.38 -5.99
CA GLU A 149 12.39 -12.20 -6.71
C GLU A 149 11.71 -10.91 -6.27
N ILE A 150 11.58 -10.68 -4.95
CA ILE A 150 11.02 -9.43 -4.41
C ILE A 150 11.81 -8.23 -4.95
N ARG A 151 13.15 -8.27 -4.86
CA ARG A 151 14.00 -7.19 -5.36
C ARG A 151 13.82 -6.94 -6.87
N SER A 152 13.69 -8.02 -7.66
CA SER A 152 13.51 -7.91 -9.10
C SER A 152 12.16 -7.28 -9.45
N LEU A 153 11.07 -7.79 -8.85
CA LEU A 153 9.72 -7.30 -9.08
C LEU A 153 9.57 -5.84 -8.62
N SER A 154 10.10 -5.49 -7.44
CA SER A 154 10.05 -4.11 -6.96
C SER A 154 10.74 -3.13 -7.91
N ASN A 155 11.91 -3.49 -8.43
CA ASN A 155 12.62 -2.65 -9.40
C ASN A 155 11.88 -2.57 -10.74
N ALA A 156 11.29 -3.68 -11.22
CA ALA A 156 10.53 -3.70 -12.46
C ALA A 156 9.28 -2.80 -12.39
N ILE A 157 8.54 -2.87 -11.28
CA ILE A 157 7.37 -2.02 -11.04
C ILE A 157 7.77 -0.55 -10.96
N TYR A 158 8.83 -0.22 -10.22
CA TYR A 158 9.30 1.16 -10.11
C TYR A 158 9.74 1.74 -11.46
N ARG A 159 10.58 1.01 -12.20
CA ARG A 159 11.22 1.51 -13.42
C ARG A 159 10.27 1.69 -14.61
N ARG A 160 9.11 1.03 -14.60
CA ARG A 160 8.15 1.15 -15.69
C ARG A 160 7.23 2.38 -15.57
N VAL A 161 7.21 3.06 -14.42
CA VAL A 161 6.39 4.26 -14.22
C VAL A 161 6.97 5.41 -15.03
N ASP A 162 6.29 5.78 -16.11
CA ASP A 162 6.74 6.83 -17.02
C ASP A 162 6.35 8.21 -16.49
N PHE A 163 7.23 8.81 -15.70
CA PHE A 163 7.05 10.16 -15.19
C PHE A 163 7.00 11.23 -16.27
N GLN A 164 7.65 11.02 -17.43
CA GLN A 164 7.61 11.99 -18.52
C GLN A 164 6.24 12.01 -19.19
N TRP A 165 5.63 10.84 -19.38
CA TRP A 165 4.27 10.75 -19.90
C TRP A 165 3.26 11.49 -19.01
N MET A 166 3.38 11.36 -17.69
CA MET A 166 2.47 12.02 -16.74
C MET A 166 2.65 13.55 -16.67
N LEU A 167 3.70 14.12 -17.27
CA LEU A 167 3.80 15.58 -17.45
C LEU A 167 2.77 16.11 -18.45
N ASN A 168 2.21 15.25 -19.30
CA ASN A 168 1.22 15.64 -20.32
C ASN A 168 1.68 16.84 -21.18
N GLY A 169 2.97 16.86 -21.54
CA GLY A 169 3.59 17.95 -22.32
C GLY A 169 3.93 19.21 -21.51
N ASP A 170 3.60 19.27 -20.22
CA ASP A 170 4.05 20.35 -19.34
C ASP A 170 5.54 20.21 -18.99
N ARG A 171 6.20 21.32 -18.67
CA ARG A 171 7.64 21.35 -18.36
C ARG A 171 7.95 21.13 -16.89
N TYR A 172 7.01 21.45 -15.99
CA TYR A 172 7.25 21.52 -14.55
C TYR A 172 6.17 20.84 -13.70
N LEU A 173 5.00 20.60 -14.26
CA LEU A 173 3.84 20.06 -13.54
C LEU A 173 3.55 18.62 -13.96
N LEU A 174 3.31 17.77 -12.97
CA LEU A 174 2.73 16.45 -13.18
C LEU A 174 1.21 16.56 -13.16
N ALA A 175 0.54 15.87 -14.09
CA ALA A 175 -0.90 15.72 -14.05
C ALA A 175 -1.32 14.96 -12.78
N MET A 176 -2.47 15.33 -12.22
CA MET A 176 -3.01 14.65 -11.03
C MET A 176 -3.51 13.24 -11.38
N GLY A 177 -3.99 13.06 -12.61
CA GLY A 177 -4.30 11.74 -13.14
C GLY A 177 -4.71 11.78 -14.60
N TRP A 178 -5.01 10.62 -15.13
CA TRP A 178 -5.45 10.42 -16.51
C TRP A 178 -6.66 9.49 -16.57
N THR A 179 -7.59 9.75 -17.49
CA THR A 179 -8.72 8.87 -17.79
C THR A 179 -8.75 8.55 -19.29
N PRO A 180 -9.00 7.29 -19.69
CA PRO A 180 -9.24 6.92 -21.07
C PRO A 180 -10.48 7.58 -21.68
#